data_AF-A0A2S9F900-F1
#
_entry.id   AF-A0A2S9F900-F1
#
_cell.length_a   1.000
_cell.length_b   1.000
_cell.length_c   1.000
_cell.angle_alpha   90.00
_cell.angle_beta   90.00
_cell.angle_gamma   90.00
#
_symmetry.space_group_name_H-M   'P 1'
#
loop_
_entity.id
_entity.type
_entity.pdbx_description
1 polymer ?
#
loop_
_entity_poly.entity_id
_entity_poly.type
_entity_poly.pdbx_seq_one_letter_code
_entity_poly.pdbx_strand_id
1 'polypeptide(L)' 'MTHAIKLHWFLPTYGDSRLIVGGGHGTPAGAAHSDRDASIDYLASIVRAAETFGFTGALIPTGAWCEDAFITAALLA' A
#
# COMPACT_ATOMS: atom_id res chain seq x y z
N MET A 1 -21.55 24.47 8.26
CA MET A 1 -20.87 23.23 8.66
C MET A 1 -19.77 22.96 7.64
N THR A 2 -18.52 23.16 8.02
CA THR A 2 -17.38 22.81 7.15
C THR A 2 -17.22 21.29 7.17
N HIS A 3 -17.29 20.64 6.01
CA HIS A 3 -16.92 19.23 5.92
C HIS A 3 -15.40 19.14 6.00
N ALA A 4 -14.87 18.48 7.03
CA ALA A 4 -13.45 18.25 7.16
C ALA A 4 -12.98 17.21 6.13
N ILE A 5 -11.85 17.48 5.47
CA ILE A 5 -11.21 16.53 4.54
C ILE A 5 -10.67 15.35 5.35
N LYS A 6 -10.96 14.12 4.90
CA LYS A 6 -10.40 12.90 5.48
C LYS A 6 -9.29 12.35 4.59
N LEU A 7 -8.06 12.42 5.08
CA LEU A 7 -6.90 11.92 4.37
C LEU A 7 -6.72 10.43 4.63
N HIS A 8 -6.48 9.65 3.58
CA HIS A 8 -6.17 8.23 3.64
C HIS A 8 -4.87 7.99 2.89
N TRP A 9 -4.04 7.09 3.42
CA TRP A 9 -2.80 6.68 2.74
C TRP A 9 -3.08 5.55 1.76
N PHE A 10 -2.32 5.44 0.68
CA PHE A 10 -2.38 4.28 -0.22
C PHE A 10 -1.26 3.32 0.14
N LEU A 11 -1.60 2.09 0.56
CA LEU A 11 -0.62 1.11 1.02
C LEU A 11 -0.02 0.35 -0.19
N PRO A 12 1.30 0.42 -0.44
CA PRO A 12 1.90 -0.14 -1.66
C PRO A 12 2.15 -1.65 -1.52
N THR A 13 1.09 -2.46 -1.50
CA THR A 13 1.17 -3.92 -1.34
C THR A 13 1.65 -4.67 -2.59
N TYR A 14 2.01 -3.98 -3.67
CA TYR A 14 2.69 -4.53 -4.83
C TYR A 14 4.16 -4.10 -4.92
N GLY A 15 4.69 -3.49 -3.85
CA GLY A 15 6.04 -2.93 -3.78
C GLY A 15 6.06 -1.41 -3.97
N ASP A 16 7.15 -0.78 -3.54
CA ASP A 16 7.33 0.68 -3.54
C ASP A 16 8.69 1.09 -4.11
N SER A 17 8.79 2.29 -4.67
CA SER A 17 10.01 2.82 -5.28
C SER A 17 10.02 4.35 -5.24
N ARG A 18 11.19 4.96 -5.52
CA ARG A 18 11.26 6.38 -5.89
C ARG A 18 10.98 6.63 -7.37
N LEU A 19 10.94 5.56 -8.17
CA LEU A 19 10.62 5.54 -9.59
C LEU A 19 9.20 5.02 -9.82
N ILE A 20 8.77 5.03 -11.08
CA ILE A 20 7.50 4.41 -11.46
C ILE A 20 7.67 2.89 -11.37
N VAL A 21 6.94 2.27 -10.44
CA VAL A 21 6.83 0.80 -10.37
C VAL A 21 5.94 0.34 -11.51
N GLY A 22 6.48 -0.50 -12.38
CA GLY A 22 5.74 -1.12 -13.48
C GLY A 22 4.72 -2.15 -12.98
N GLY A 23 3.81 -2.56 -13.85
CA GLY A 23 2.69 -3.44 -13.53
C GLY A 23 1.42 -3.00 -14.26
N GLY A 24 0.33 -3.75 -14.13
CA GLY A 24 -0.95 -3.40 -14.76
C GLY A 24 -1.26 -4.17 -16.03
N HIS A 25 -2.37 -3.81 -16.68
CA HIS A 25 -2.96 -4.57 -17.79
C HIS A 25 -1.94 -4.85 -18.89
N GLY A 26 -1.77 -6.13 -19.23
CA GLY A 26 -0.86 -6.58 -20.29
C GLY A 26 0.57 -6.88 -19.82
N THR A 27 0.91 -6.64 -18.55
CA THR A 27 2.19 -7.10 -17.97
C THR A 27 2.00 -8.50 -17.34
N PRO A 28 2.99 -9.41 -17.42
CA PRO A 28 2.91 -10.65 -16.67
C PRO A 28 2.87 -10.40 -15.16
N ALA A 29 2.16 -11.26 -14.42
CA ALA A 29 2.24 -11.29 -12.97
C ALA A 29 3.72 -11.49 -12.54
N GLY A 30 4.18 -10.75 -11.54
CA GLY A 30 5.57 -10.79 -11.06
C GLY A 30 6.62 -10.15 -11.96
N ALA A 31 6.26 -9.57 -13.12
CA ALA A 31 7.19 -8.80 -13.95
C ALA A 31 7.44 -7.38 -13.40
N ALA A 32 6.55 -6.91 -12.52
CA ALA A 32 6.74 -5.69 -11.77
C ALA A 32 7.88 -5.88 -10.75
N HIS A 33 8.87 -4.99 -10.80
CA HIS A 33 9.94 -4.91 -9.81
C HIS A 33 9.88 -3.53 -9.14
N SER A 34 10.08 -3.52 -7.82
CA SER A 34 10.19 -2.32 -7.00
C SER A 34 11.49 -2.31 -6.22
N ASP A 35 11.95 -1.13 -5.79
CA ASP A 35 13.17 -1.01 -4.98
C ASP A 35 12.95 -1.44 -3.53
N ARG A 36 11.68 -1.47 -3.07
CA ARG A 36 11.28 -1.78 -1.71
C ARG A 36 10.13 -2.80 -1.73
N ASP A 37 10.46 -4.03 -1.38
CA ASP A 37 9.49 -5.11 -1.27
C ASP A 37 8.38 -4.79 -0.26
N ALA A 38 7.17 -5.26 -0.55
CA ALA A 38 5.99 -5.13 0.31
C ALA A 38 6.04 -6.08 1.54
N SER A 39 7.20 -6.17 2.20
CA SER A 39 7.34 -6.94 3.44
C SER A 39 6.43 -6.40 4.54
N ILE A 40 5.95 -7.28 5.42
CA ILE A 40 5.06 -6.89 6.53
C ILE A 40 5.71 -5.82 7.42
N ASP A 41 7.01 -5.93 7.73
CA ASP A 41 7.71 -4.92 8.52
C ASP A 41 7.73 -3.54 7.84
N TYR A 42 7.94 -3.51 6.52
CA TYR A 42 7.91 -2.28 5.73
C TYR A 42 6.51 -1.67 5.73
N LEU A 43 5.48 -2.45 5.40
CA LEU A 43 4.09 -1.99 5.38
C LEU A 43 3.64 -1.49 6.77
N ALA A 44 4.02 -2.19 7.85
CA ALA A 44 3.74 -1.78 9.22
C ALA A 44 4.44 -0.46 9.60
N SER A 45 5.61 -0.17 9.03
CA SER A 45 6.26 1.13 9.24
C SER A 45 5.49 2.28 8.59
N ILE A 46 4.92 2.05 7.40
CA ILE A 46 4.10 3.02 6.68
C ILE A 46 2.80 3.28 7.43
N VAL A 47 2.11 2.23 7.87
CA VAL A 47 0.86 2.35 8.64
C VAL A 47 1.09 3.15 9.92
N ARG A 48 2.10 2.80 10.71
CA ARG A 48 2.44 3.52 11.95
C ARG A 48 2.78 5.00 11.69
N ALA A 49 3.47 5.29 10.59
CA ALA A 49 3.74 6.68 10.21
C ALA A 49 2.44 7.42 9.83
N ALA A 50 1.58 6.82 9.02
CA ALA A 50 0.30 7.40 8.62
C ALA A 50 -0.59 7.71 9.84
N GLU A 51 -0.66 6.79 10.81
CA GLU A 51 -1.36 7.00 12.08
C GLU A 51 -0.76 8.17 12.88
N THR A 52 0.58 8.21 13.01
CA THR A 52 1.30 9.29 13.72
C THR A 52 1.03 10.67 13.10
N PHE A 53 0.86 10.74 11.77
CA PHE A 53 0.57 11.98 11.04
C PHE A 53 -0.93 12.28 10.92
N GLY A 54 -1.82 11.49 11.54
CA GLY A 54 -3.25 11.77 11.62
C GLY A 54 -4.06 11.38 10.37
N PHE A 55 -3.58 10.43 9.57
CA PHE A 55 -4.40 9.85 8.50
C PHE A 55 -5.57 9.05 9.10
N THR A 56 -6.73 9.09 8.44
CA THR A 56 -7.94 8.39 8.88
C THR A 56 -7.84 6.88 8.68
N GLY A 57 -7.02 6.43 7.73
CA GLY A 57 -6.78 5.02 7.47
C GLY A 57 -5.89 4.82 6.24
N ALA A 58 -5.69 3.57 5.87
CA ALA A 58 -4.96 3.17 4.68
C ALA A 58 -5.88 2.40 3.72
N LEU A 59 -5.83 2.76 2.44
CA LEU A 59 -6.42 2.00 1.34
C LEU A 59 -5.45 0.88 0.95
N ILE A 60 -5.91 -0.37 1.03
CA ILE A 60 -5.16 -1.55 0.64
C ILE A 60 -5.67 -2.00 -0.73
N PRO A 61 -4.83 -1.98 -1.79
CA PRO A 61 -5.27 -2.29 -3.14
C PRO A 61 -5.48 -3.80 -3.35
N THR A 62 -6.22 -4.14 -4.39
CA THR A 62 -6.38 -5.51 -4.89
C THR A 62 -5.93 -5.61 -6.34
N GLY A 63 -5.37 -6.76 -6.74
CA GLY A 63 -4.92 -7.01 -8.11
C GLY A 63 -3.91 -8.14 -8.19
N ALA A 64 -3.62 -8.61 -9.41
CA ALA A 64 -2.73 -9.76 -9.64
C ALA A 64 -1.27 -9.57 -9.18
N TRP A 65 -0.88 -8.35 -8.83
CA TRP A 65 0.47 -8.00 -8.35
C TRP A 65 0.48 -7.54 -6.88
N CYS A 66 -0.69 -7.43 -6.24
CA CYS A 66 -0.80 -7.00 -4.85
C CYS A 66 -0.80 -8.22 -3.93
N GLU A 67 -0.22 -8.07 -2.74
CA GLU A 67 -0.55 -8.99 -1.63
C GLU A 67 -2.06 -8.97 -1.35
N ASP A 68 -2.58 -10.09 -0.83
CA ASP A 68 -4.01 -10.20 -0.52
C ASP A 68 -4.42 -9.12 0.50
N ALA A 69 -5.44 -8.35 0.15
CA ALA A 69 -5.81 -7.17 0.92
C ALA A 69 -6.35 -7.51 2.31
N PHE A 70 -7.07 -8.62 2.45
CA PHE A 70 -7.64 -9.02 3.75
C PHE A 70 -6.59 -9.62 4.67
N ILE A 71 -5.72 -10.48 4.15
CA ILE A 71 -4.61 -11.04 4.93
C ILE A 71 -3.65 -9.92 5.34
N THR A 72 -3.31 -9.01 4.42
CA THR A 72 -2.45 -7.86 4.73
C THR A 72 -3.08 -6.97 5.80
N ALA A 73 -4.39 -6.67 5.70
CA ALA A 73 -5.10 -5.93 6.74
C ALA A 73 -5.04 -6.63 8.09
N ALA A 74 -5.27 -7.95 8.11
CA ALA A 74 -5.27 -8.73 9.34
C ALA A 74 -3.88 -8.82 10.01
N LEU A 75 -2.80 -8.79 9.23
CA LEU A 75 -1.42 -8.79 9.74
C LEU A 75 -0.98 -7.41 10.27
N LEU A 76 -1.61 -6.33 9.82
CA LEU A 76 -1.27 -4.95 10.16
C LEU A 76 -2.16 -4.34 11.25
N ALA A 77 -3.31 -4.96 11.54
CA ALA A 77 -4.23 -4.56 12.61
C ALA A 77 -3.70 -4.92 14.01
#